data_AF-A0A4S2HN31-F1
#
_entry.id   AF-A0A4S2HN31-F1
#
_cell.length_a   1.000
_cell.length_b   1.000
_cell.length_c   1.000
_cell.angle_alpha   90.00
_cell.angle_beta   90.00
_cell.angle_gamma   90.00
#
_symmetry.space_group_name_H-M   'P 1'
#
loop_
_entity.id
_entity.type
_entity.pdbx_description
1 polymer ?
#
loop_
_entity_poly.entity_id
_entity_poly.type
_entity_poly.pdbx_seq_one_letter_code
_entity_poly.pdbx_strand_id
1 'polypeptide(L)'
;MEWINSVSALSYEIGEYYLSCKSLDKIINDILQERNEFIDFINAKTPWIAYPSKANFVLVNLGSEKITIGLSDYYNENDIIVRRLTMSPFKNCVRITIVDHDKMQKIKAVIIKYAAGGSRWGVLDTRKIKGITKNGAIEDRNL
;
A
#
# COMPACT_ATOMS: atom_id res chain seq x y z
N MET A 1 39.00 15.41 -27.91
CA MET A 1 38.23 14.50 -27.05
C MET A 1 36.84 15.10 -26.97
N GLU A 2 35.90 14.61 -27.80
CA GLU A 2 34.52 15.10 -27.77
C GLU A 2 33.85 14.57 -26.50
N TRP A 3 33.33 15.49 -25.68
CA TRP A 3 32.54 15.12 -24.52
C TRP A 3 31.21 14.55 -25.03
N ILE A 4 31.07 13.24 -24.98
CA ILE A 4 29.78 12.58 -25.15
C ILE A 4 28.95 13.02 -23.94
N ASN A 5 28.01 13.95 -24.16
CA ASN A 5 27.00 14.25 -23.16
C ASN A 5 26.18 12.97 -22.95
N SER A 6 26.31 12.37 -21.77
CA SER A 6 25.60 11.15 -21.35
C SER A 6 24.09 11.36 -21.15
N VAL A 7 23.59 12.56 -21.42
CA VAL A 7 22.20 12.97 -21.30
C VAL A 7 21.84 13.85 -22.49
N SER A 8 20.61 13.71 -23.00
CA SER A 8 20.11 14.56 -24.08
C SER A 8 20.04 16.03 -23.64
N ALA A 9 20.23 16.96 -24.57
CA ALA A 9 20.11 18.39 -24.29
C ALA A 9 18.75 18.74 -23.65
N LEU A 10 17.66 18.14 -24.14
CA LEU A 10 16.32 18.33 -23.57
C LEU A 10 16.23 17.85 -22.12
N SER A 11 16.80 16.68 -21.80
CA SER A 11 16.85 16.18 -20.42
C SER A 11 17.63 17.10 -19.50
N TYR A 12 18.71 17.69 -19.99
CA TYR A 12 19.53 18.64 -19.25
C TYR A 12 18.74 19.93 -18.94
N GLU A 13 18.10 20.53 -19.95
CA GLU A 13 17.29 21.75 -19.78
C GLU A 13 16.13 21.55 -18.81
N ILE A 14 15.40 20.43 -18.94
CA ILE A 14 14.31 20.09 -18.01
C ILE A 14 14.85 19.88 -16.59
N GLY A 15 15.99 19.20 -16.44
CA GLY A 15 16.63 18.97 -15.15
C GLY A 15 16.99 20.27 -14.43
N GLU A 16 17.66 21.19 -15.13
CA GLU A 16 18.03 22.52 -14.60
C GLU A 16 16.79 23.31 -14.17
N TYR A 17 15.73 23.32 -15.00
CA TYR A 17 14.48 23.99 -14.64
C TYR A 17 13.90 23.45 -13.33
N TYR A 18 13.77 22.13 -13.17
CA TYR A 18 13.20 21.55 -11.96
C TYR A 18 14.09 21.71 -10.73
N LEU A 19 15.42 21.68 -10.87
CA LEU A 19 16.35 21.91 -9.77
C LEU A 19 16.29 23.35 -9.25
N SER A 20 15.93 24.32 -10.11
CA SER A 20 15.75 25.72 -9.72
C SER A 20 14.38 26.02 -9.09
N CYS A 21 13.42 25.09 -9.17
CA CYS A 21 12.04 25.30 -8.71
C CYS A 21 11.89 25.10 -7.19
N LYS A 22 11.45 26.14 -6.47
CA LYS A 22 11.11 26.09 -5.04
C LYS A 22 9.86 25.25 -4.71
N SER A 23 9.11 24.79 -5.71
CA SER A 23 7.86 24.03 -5.53
C SER A 23 8.07 22.57 -5.16
N LEU A 24 9.30 22.04 -5.27
CA LEU A 24 9.61 20.64 -4.99
C LEU A 24 9.34 20.27 -3.52
N ASP A 25 9.69 21.16 -2.59
CA ASP A 25 9.49 20.93 -1.14
C ASP A 25 8.01 20.76 -0.79
N LYS A 26 7.13 21.54 -1.44
CA LYS A 26 5.68 21.40 -1.25
C LYS A 26 5.21 20.02 -1.71
N ILE A 27 5.61 19.60 -2.92
CA ILE A 27 5.24 18.30 -3.47
C ILE A 27 5.73 17.16 -2.56
N ILE A 28 6.97 17.26 -2.06
CA ILE A 28 7.53 16.30 -1.12
C ILE A 28 6.68 16.26 0.16
N ASN A 29 6.38 17.41 0.77
CA ASN A 29 5.61 17.48 2.01
C ASN A 29 4.20 16.93 1.85
N ASP A 30 3.52 17.23 0.74
CA ASP A 30 2.18 16.70 0.45
C ASP A 30 2.20 15.16 0.36
N ILE A 31 3.21 14.58 -0.32
CA ILE A 31 3.39 13.12 -0.40
C ILE A 31 3.71 12.53 0.98
N LEU A 32 4.56 13.17 1.77
CA LEU A 32 4.94 12.69 3.10
C LEU A 32 3.75 12.70 4.06
N GLN A 33 2.93 13.75 4.02
CA GLN A 33 1.71 13.86 4.82
C GLN A 33 0.72 12.75 4.44
N GLU A 34 0.38 12.63 3.16
CA GLU A 34 -0.59 11.65 2.69
C GLU A 34 -0.13 10.21 2.97
N ARG A 35 1.19 9.95 2.88
CA ARG A 35 1.78 8.66 3.27
C ARG A 35 1.52 8.33 4.73
N ASN A 36 1.76 9.28 5.63
CA ASN A 36 1.58 9.05 7.06
C ASN A 36 0.10 8.82 7.39
N GLU A 37 -0.79 9.62 6.81
CA GLU A 37 -2.24 9.42 6.93
C GLU A 37 -2.68 8.04 6.40
N PHE A 38 -2.08 7.56 5.30
CA PHE A 38 -2.36 6.23 4.77
C PHE A 38 -1.87 5.11 5.68
N ILE A 39 -0.67 5.24 6.28
CA ILE A 39 -0.15 4.28 7.26
C ILE A 39 -1.08 4.19 8.47
N ASP A 40 -1.49 5.34 9.01
CA ASP A 40 -2.38 5.42 10.15
C ASP A 40 -3.75 4.80 9.82
N PHE A 41 -4.27 5.09 8.63
CA PHE A 41 -5.50 4.48 8.12
C PHE A 41 -5.43 2.95 8.09
N ILE A 42 -4.38 2.36 7.49
CA ILE A 42 -4.23 0.91 7.41
C ILE A 42 -4.23 0.30 8.80
N ASN A 43 -3.36 0.81 9.69
CA ASN A 43 -3.17 0.26 11.02
C ASN A 43 -4.40 0.44 11.92
N ALA A 44 -5.21 1.49 11.71
CA ALA A 44 -6.39 1.76 12.52
C ALA A 44 -7.68 1.12 11.98
N LYS A 45 -7.81 0.92 10.67
CA LYS A 45 -9.07 0.52 10.01
C LYS A 45 -9.06 -0.88 9.44
N THR A 46 -7.92 -1.55 9.42
CA THR A 46 -7.78 -2.89 8.84
C THR A 46 -7.02 -3.82 9.80
N PRO A 47 -7.14 -5.15 9.68
CA PRO A 47 -6.31 -6.09 10.43
C PRO A 47 -4.89 -6.23 9.84
N TRP A 48 -4.52 -5.39 8.88
CA TRP A 48 -3.26 -5.46 8.15
C TRP A 48 -2.22 -4.53 8.79
N ILE A 49 -0.97 -4.73 8.40
CA ILE A 49 0.17 -3.98 8.95
C ILE A 49 0.79 -3.15 7.82
N ALA A 50 0.79 -1.82 7.97
CA ALA A 50 1.59 -0.94 7.12
C ALA A 50 3.00 -0.79 7.72
N TYR A 51 4.02 -1.09 6.92
CA TYR A 51 5.40 -0.85 7.33
C TYR A 51 5.75 0.64 7.26
N PRO A 52 6.54 1.17 8.20
CA PRO A 52 7.07 2.52 8.11
C PRO A 52 7.80 2.72 6.78
N SER A 53 7.57 3.86 6.14
CA SER A 53 8.18 4.17 4.86
C SER A 53 8.77 5.57 4.87
N LYS A 54 9.92 5.73 4.19
CA LYS A 54 10.55 7.02 3.88
C LYS A 54 10.43 7.38 2.39
N ALA A 55 9.81 6.51 1.59
CA ALA A 55 9.61 6.69 0.15
C ALA A 55 8.19 7.16 -0.18
N ASN A 56 7.89 7.36 -1.46
CA ASN A 56 6.55 7.68 -1.98
C ASN A 56 5.64 6.45 -2.13
N PHE A 57 5.87 5.39 -1.36
CA PHE A 57 5.04 4.19 -1.36
C PHE A 57 4.98 3.59 0.04
N VAL A 58 3.97 2.78 0.29
CA VAL A 58 3.82 2.03 1.55
C VAL A 58 3.72 0.54 1.20
N LEU A 59 4.46 -0.27 1.94
CA LEU A 59 4.33 -1.72 1.89
C LEU A 59 3.33 -2.15 2.96
N VAL A 60 2.29 -2.87 2.55
CA VAL A 60 1.24 -3.35 3.44
C VAL A 60 1.26 -4.88 3.45
N ASN A 61 1.43 -5.47 4.63
CA ASN A 61 1.33 -6.90 4.85
C ASN A 61 -0.12 -7.29 5.16
N LEU A 62 -0.70 -8.11 4.30
CA LEU A 62 -2.08 -8.55 4.35
C LEU A 62 -2.26 -9.90 5.07
N GLY A 63 -1.17 -10.48 5.57
CA GLY A 63 -1.14 -11.75 6.33
C GLY A 63 -1.29 -13.01 5.48
N SER A 64 -1.67 -12.90 4.20
CA SER A 64 -1.87 -14.05 3.31
C SER A 64 -1.69 -13.68 1.84
N GLU A 65 -0.95 -14.50 1.09
CA GLU A 65 -0.79 -14.35 -0.36
C GLU A 65 -2.15 -14.41 -1.10
N LYS A 66 -3.09 -15.21 -0.60
CA LYS A 66 -4.45 -15.29 -1.17
C LYS A 66 -5.17 -13.95 -1.09
N ILE A 67 -5.07 -13.27 0.06
CA ILE A 67 -5.65 -11.94 0.26
C ILE A 67 -4.94 -10.91 -0.63
N THR A 68 -3.62 -11.01 -0.77
CA THR A 68 -2.83 -10.15 -1.66
C THR A 68 -3.28 -10.25 -3.12
N ILE A 69 -3.51 -11.47 -3.61
CA ILE A 69 -4.02 -11.71 -4.96
C ILE A 69 -5.43 -11.12 -5.09
N GLY A 70 -6.35 -11.49 -4.20
CA GLY A 70 -7.74 -11.01 -4.26
C GLY A 70 -7.88 -9.50 -4.16
N LEU A 71 -7.09 -8.84 -3.31
CA LEU A 71 -7.09 -7.38 -3.22
C LEU A 71 -6.50 -6.74 -4.49
N SER A 72 -5.46 -7.35 -5.09
CA SER A 72 -4.88 -6.85 -6.34
C SER A 72 -5.88 -6.94 -7.50
N ASP A 73 -6.60 -8.06 -7.60
CA ASP A 73 -7.65 -8.26 -8.59
C ASP A 73 -8.79 -7.25 -8.38
N TYR A 74 -9.21 -7.06 -7.13
CA TYR A 74 -10.25 -6.09 -6.79
C TYR A 74 -9.82 -4.63 -7.07
N TYR A 75 -8.55 -4.29 -6.87
CA TYR A 75 -8.03 -2.99 -7.29
C TYR A 75 -8.10 -2.81 -8.81
N ASN A 76 -7.70 -3.82 -9.59
CA ASN A 76 -7.78 -3.77 -11.05
C ASN A 76 -9.23 -3.58 -11.53
N GLU A 77 -10.20 -4.25 -10.91
CA GLU A 77 -11.64 -4.07 -11.18
C GLU A 77 -12.15 -2.65 -10.88
N ASN A 78 -11.42 -1.86 -10.07
CA ASN A 78 -11.75 -0.49 -9.70
C ASN A 78 -10.82 0.55 -10.38
N ASP A 79 -10.12 0.15 -11.44
CA ASP A 79 -9.14 0.97 -12.19
C ASP A 79 -7.99 1.50 -11.31
N ILE A 80 -7.52 0.67 -10.38
CA ILE A 80 -6.38 0.97 -9.52
C ILE A 80 -5.31 -0.10 -9.76
N ILE A 81 -4.09 0.33 -10.07
CA ILE A 81 -2.96 -0.57 -10.25
C ILE A 81 -2.08 -0.53 -9.01
N VAL A 82 -1.93 -1.67 -8.35
CA VAL A 82 -0.99 -1.84 -7.24
C VAL A 82 0.12 -2.82 -7.61
N ARG A 83 1.28 -2.69 -6.97
CA ARG A 83 2.41 -3.59 -7.23
C ARG A 83 2.41 -4.71 -6.19
N ARG A 84 2.08 -5.93 -6.60
CA ARG A 84 2.27 -7.12 -5.79
C ARG A 84 3.74 -7.55 -5.78
N LEU A 85 4.26 -7.94 -4.62
CA LEU A 85 5.58 -8.54 -4.51
C LEU A 85 5.45 -10.06 -4.49
N THR A 86 6.15 -10.75 -5.38
CA THR A 86 6.04 -12.22 -5.54
C THR A 86 7.21 -12.98 -4.90
N MET A 87 8.21 -12.26 -4.41
CA MET A 87 9.38 -12.83 -3.75
C MET A 87 9.14 -13.01 -2.24
N SER A 88 9.71 -14.07 -1.66
CA SER A 88 9.77 -14.23 -0.20
C SER A 88 10.74 -13.17 0.38
N PRO A 89 10.45 -12.56 1.55
CA PRO A 89 9.33 -12.79 2.47
C PRO A 89 8.05 -11.97 2.15
N PHE A 90 7.97 -11.32 1.00
CA PHE A 90 6.96 -10.29 0.69
C PHE A 90 5.73 -10.78 -0.08
N LYS A 91 5.55 -12.10 -0.26
CA LYS A 91 4.39 -12.68 -0.98
C LYS A 91 3.02 -12.26 -0.42
N ASN A 92 3.00 -11.97 0.88
CA ASN A 92 1.80 -11.52 1.59
C ASN A 92 1.63 -9.99 1.57
N CYS A 93 2.43 -9.28 0.77
CA CYS A 93 2.46 -7.82 0.77
C CYS A 93 2.06 -7.20 -0.57
N VAL A 94 1.42 -6.04 -0.50
CA VAL A 94 1.21 -5.12 -1.62
C VAL A 94 2.00 -3.84 -1.40
N ARG A 95 2.62 -3.33 -2.46
CA ARG A 95 3.24 -2.00 -2.47
C ARG A 95 2.28 -1.02 -3.14
N ILE A 96 1.85 -0.03 -2.38
CA ILE A 96 0.91 1.01 -2.82
C ILE A 96 1.69 2.32 -2.94
N THR A 97 1.73 2.89 -4.14
CA THR A 97 2.34 4.20 -4.37
C THR A 97 1.41 5.29 -3.82
N ILE A 98 1.98 6.24 -3.09
CA ILE A 98 1.27 7.42 -2.60
C ILE A 98 1.16 8.42 -3.75
N VAL A 99 -0.06 8.88 -3.99
CA VAL A 99 -0.44 9.78 -5.07
C VAL A 99 -1.20 10.97 -4.47
N ASP A 100 -1.84 11.78 -5.31
CA ASP A 100 -2.69 12.87 -4.86
C ASP A 100 -3.83 12.41 -3.93
N HIS A 101 -4.29 13.35 -3.08
CA HIS A 101 -5.23 13.09 -2.01
C HIS A 101 -6.50 12.38 -2.49
N ASP A 102 -7.14 12.86 -3.57
CA ASP A 102 -8.40 12.31 -4.06
C ASP A 102 -8.26 10.85 -4.48
N LYS A 103 -7.17 10.50 -5.18
CA LYS A 103 -6.89 9.10 -5.52
C LYS A 103 -6.57 8.27 -4.29
N MET A 104 -5.89 8.82 -3.29
CA MET A 104 -5.65 8.12 -2.02
C MET A 104 -6.95 7.86 -1.26
N GLN A 105 -7.92 8.78 -1.28
CA GLN A 105 -9.25 8.52 -0.72
C GLN A 105 -9.99 7.40 -1.47
N LYS A 106 -9.90 7.37 -2.81
CA LYS A 106 -10.45 6.25 -3.61
C LYS A 106 -9.83 4.91 -3.21
N ILE A 107 -8.51 4.85 -3.03
CA ILE A 107 -7.79 3.65 -2.59
C ILE A 107 -8.27 3.22 -1.19
N LYS A 108 -8.33 4.14 -0.22
CA LYS A 108 -8.82 3.88 1.14
C LYS A 108 -10.25 3.31 1.12
N ALA A 109 -11.13 3.86 0.28
CA ALA A 109 -12.51 3.38 0.14
C ALA A 109 -12.58 1.96 -0.42
N VAL A 110 -11.77 1.62 -1.43
CA VAL A 110 -11.69 0.27 -1.99
C VAL A 110 -11.21 -0.74 -0.94
N ILE A 111 -10.21 -0.37 -0.14
CA ILE A 111 -9.72 -1.20 0.97
C ILE A 111 -10.83 -1.51 1.97
N ILE A 112 -11.59 -0.50 2.42
CA ILE A 112 -12.69 -0.70 3.38
C ILE A 112 -13.73 -1.66 2.79
N LYS A 113 -14.15 -1.43 1.54
CA LYS A 113 -15.13 -2.28 0.87
C LYS A 113 -14.65 -3.72 0.78
N TYR A 114 -13.40 -3.93 0.40
CA TYR A 114 -12.81 -5.26 0.32
C TYR A 114 -12.74 -5.95 1.69
N ALA A 115 -12.26 -5.23 2.71
CA ALA A 115 -12.16 -5.74 4.08
C ALA A 115 -13.54 -6.07 4.69
N ALA A 116 -14.59 -5.35 4.30
CA ALA A 116 -15.96 -5.61 4.75
C ALA A 116 -16.65 -6.77 4.00
N GLY A 117 -16.30 -7.02 2.74
CA GLY A 117 -16.94 -8.01 1.85
C GLY A 117 -16.51 -9.46 2.06
N GLY A 118 -16.12 -9.85 3.28
CA GLY A 118 -15.20 -10.95 3.58
C GLY A 118 -15.54 -12.37 3.13
N SER A 119 -16.69 -12.64 2.51
CA SER A 119 -17.05 -13.98 2.04
C SER A 119 -16.58 -14.32 0.63
N ARG A 120 -16.56 -13.37 -0.33
CA ARG A 120 -16.22 -13.65 -1.74
C ARG A 120 -14.71 -13.78 -1.98
N TRP A 121 -13.89 -13.08 -1.20
CA TRP A 121 -12.46 -12.92 -1.46
C TRP A 121 -11.54 -13.44 -0.34
N GLY A 122 -12.09 -14.18 0.63
CA GLY A 122 -11.30 -14.87 1.66
C GLY A 122 -10.73 -13.97 2.76
N VAL A 123 -11.36 -12.84 3.06
CA VAL A 123 -11.01 -12.05 4.25
C VAL A 123 -11.57 -12.77 5.47
N LEU A 124 -10.70 -13.23 6.36
CA LEU A 124 -11.10 -13.83 7.64
C LEU A 124 -12.10 -12.92 8.35
N ASP A 125 -13.29 -13.45 8.64
CA ASP A 125 -14.29 -12.78 9.47
C ASP A 125 -13.66 -12.50 10.84
N THR A 126 -13.26 -11.24 11.06
CA THR A 126 -12.61 -10.79 12.29
C THR A 126 -13.53 -10.94 13.51
N ARG A 127 -14.83 -11.20 13.32
CA ARG A 127 -15.76 -11.58 14.39
C ARG A 127 -15.48 -12.96 14.98
N LYS A 128 -14.74 -13.85 14.30
CA LYS A 128 -14.32 -15.15 14.86
C LYS A 128 -13.09 -15.08 15.77
N ILE A 129 -12.29 -14.01 15.72
CA ILE A 129 -11.05 -13.89 16.52
C ILE A 129 -11.35 -13.34 17.93
N LYS A 130 -12.50 -12.70 18.16
CA LYS A 130 -12.99 -12.30 19.50
C LYS A 130 -13.61 -13.46 20.30
N GLY A 131 -13.12 -14.68 20.07
CA GLY A 131 -13.49 -15.89 20.80
C GLY A 131 -12.32 -16.46 21.62
N ILE A 132 -11.50 -15.62 22.24
CA ILE A 132 -10.59 -16.08 23.30
C ILE A 132 -11.34 -15.94 24.62
N THR A 133 -11.52 -17.10 25.24
CA THR A 133 -12.35 -17.43 26.40
C THR A 133 -11.93 -16.70 27.68
N LYS A 134 -12.91 -16.26 28.48
CA LYS A 134 -12.73 -16.24 29.93
C LYS A 134 -12.61 -17.70 30.37
N ASN A 135 -11.38 -18.11 30.68
CA ASN A 135 -10.91 -19.42 31.17
C ASN A 135 -10.08 -20.17 30.12
N GLY A 136 -8.76 -20.11 30.31
CA GLY A 136 -7.75 -20.68 29.43
C GLY A 136 -7.77 -22.21 29.37
N ALA A 137 -8.36 -22.74 28.31
CA ALA A 137 -8.11 -24.10 27.84
C ALA A 137 -7.91 -24.05 26.32
N ILE A 138 -6.72 -24.46 25.87
CA ILE A 138 -6.43 -24.72 24.46
C ILE A 138 -6.92 -26.15 24.20
N GLU A 139 -7.98 -26.31 23.40
CA GLU A 139 -8.26 -27.60 22.77
C GLU A 139 -7.54 -27.63 21.41
N ASP A 140 -6.51 -28.47 21.33
CA ASP A 140 -6.03 -28.99 20.05
C ASP A 140 -7.18 -29.72 19.35
N ARG A 141 -7.49 -29.31 18.11
CA ARG A 141 -8.27 -30.15 17.20
C ARG A 141 -7.52 -30.30 15.89
N ASN A 142 -6.82 -31.43 15.80
CA ASN A 142 -6.48 -32.08 14.55
C ASN A 142 -7.77 -32.53 13.85
N LEU A 143 -7.96 -32.10 12.59
CA LEU A 143 -8.31 -32.88 11.39
C LEU A 143 -8.69 -31.90 10.26
#